data_AF-A0A934CY04-F1
#
_entry.id   AF-A0A934CY04-F1
#
_cell.length_a   1.000
_cell.length_b   1.000
_cell.length_c   1.000
_cell.angle_alpha   90.00
_cell.angle_beta   90.00
_cell.angle_gamma   90.00
#
_symmetry.space_group_name_H-M   'P 1'
#
loop_
_entity.id
_entity.type
_entity.pdbx_description
1 polymer ?
#
loop_
_entity_poly.entity_id
_entity_poly.type
_entity_poly.pdbx_seq_one_letter_code
_entity_poly.pdbx_strand_id
1 'polypeptide(L)'
;MPSQLLQLKVDPALKKDLSEIADYKGIPVTSYIKLTLTAVVRKEKKEMFTANGLTEAEELEVLRREKEVLAEAKKCKPKGKTGPQILHALNA
;
A
#
# COMPACT_ATOMS: atom_id res chain seq x y z
N MET A 1 6.89 6.63 34.31
CA MET A 1 6.90 5.67 33.18
C MET A 1 8.24 5.81 32.47
N PRO A 2 9.00 4.72 32.24
CA PRO A 2 10.23 4.82 31.46
C PRO A 2 9.90 5.25 30.03
N SER A 3 10.54 6.30 29.53
CA SER A 3 10.46 6.71 28.13
C SER A 3 11.44 5.87 27.31
N GLN A 4 10.94 5.20 26.28
CA GLN A 4 11.77 4.46 25.34
C GLN A 4 11.86 5.24 24.03
N LEU A 5 13.08 5.47 23.55
CA LEU A 5 13.31 6.13 22.27
C LEU A 5 13.07 5.12 21.14
N LEU A 6 12.15 5.44 20.23
CA LEU A 6 11.91 4.64 19.03
C LEU A 6 12.63 5.29 17.84
N GLN A 7 13.53 4.55 17.19
CA GLN A 7 14.21 4.98 15.97
C GLN A 7 13.80 4.04 14.82
N LEU A 8 13.36 4.63 13.71
CA LEU A 8 12.91 3.91 12.52
C LEU A 8 13.67 4.44 11.30
N LYS A 9 14.17 3.51 10.48
CA LYS A 9 14.61 3.86 9.13
C LYS A 9 13.38 3.93 8.24
N VAL A 10 13.20 5.06 7.58
CA VAL A 10 12.08 5.31 6.67
C VAL A 10 12.62 5.86 5.36
N ASP A 11 11.91 5.58 4.28
CA ASP A 11 12.18 6.16 2.97
C ASP A 11 12.10 7.71 3.04
N PRO A 12 13.02 8.44 2.39
CA PRO A 12 12.95 9.89 2.28
C PRO A 12 11.61 10.43 1.75
N ALA A 13 10.96 9.74 0.81
CA ALA A 13 9.66 10.14 0.27
C ALA A 13 8.57 10.07 1.35
N LEU A 14 8.51 8.95 2.06
CA LEU A 14 7.56 8.77 3.17
C LEU A 14 7.78 9.81 4.28
N LYS A 15 9.03 10.16 4.57
CA LYS A 15 9.35 11.21 5.55
C LYS A 15 8.78 12.57 5.12
N LYS A 16 8.86 12.89 3.83
CA LYS A 16 8.30 14.13 3.27
C LYS A 16 6.78 14.15 3.38
N ASP A 17 6.11 13.07 3.00
CA ASP A 17 4.66 12.96 3.08
C ASP A 17 4.15 13.10 4.52
N LEU A 18 4.84 12.46 5.49
CA LEU A 18 4.52 12.59 6.91
C LEU A 18 4.68 14.03 7.42
N SER A 19 5.69 14.74 6.93
CA SER A 19 5.90 16.17 7.22
C SER A 19 4.75 17.02 6.69
N GLU A 20 4.38 16.85 5.42
CA GLU A 20 3.29 17.61 4.81
C GLU A 20 1.94 17.38 5.51
N ILE A 21 1.64 16.13 5.87
CA ILE A 21 0.41 15.77 6.59
C ILE A 21 0.40 16.38 8.00
N ALA A 22 1.54 16.38 8.69
CA ALA A 22 1.66 16.96 10.02
C ALA A 22 1.52 18.49 9.98
N ASP A 23 2.15 19.13 9.00
CA ASP A 23 2.07 20.57 8.77
C ASP A 23 0.63 21.00 8.42
N TYR A 24 -0.06 20.25 7.56
CA TYR A 24 -1.48 20.47 7.26
C TYR A 24 -2.37 20.41 8.51
N LYS A 25 -2.00 19.56 9.48
CA LYS A 25 -2.70 19.42 10.77
C LYS A 25 -2.23 20.42 11.82
N GLY A 26 -1.23 21.26 11.52
CA GLY A 26 -0.65 22.23 12.45
C GLY A 26 0.03 21.60 13.67
N ILE A 27 0.53 20.36 13.54
CA ILE A 27 1.17 19.64 14.65
C ILE A 27 2.55 19.13 14.25
N PRO A 28 3.49 18.96 15.20
CA PRO A 28 4.76 18.33 14.92
C PRO A 28 4.59 16.89 14.41
N VAL A 29 5.44 16.47 13.47
CA VAL A 29 5.48 15.10 12.92
C VAL A 29 5.55 14.04 14.03
N THR A 30 6.32 14.30 15.08
CA THR A 30 6.44 13.39 16.23
C THR A 30 5.13 13.24 16.99
N SER A 31 4.36 14.31 17.14
CA SER A 31 3.04 14.29 17.75
C SER A 31 2.03 13.56 16.86
N TYR A 32 2.09 13.79 15.55
CA TYR A 32 1.26 13.07 14.58
C TYR A 32 1.50 11.55 14.66
N ILE A 33 2.76 11.11 14.63
CA ILE A 33 3.13 9.70 14.74
C ILE A 33 2.63 9.10 16.06
N LYS A 34 2.82 9.79 17.19
CA LYS A 34 2.34 9.33 18.50
C LYS A 34 0.81 9.16 18.52
N LEU A 35 0.08 10.12 17.98
CA LEU A 35 -1.39 10.07 17.92
C LEU A 35 -1.87 8.92 17.05
N THR A 36 -1.26 8.72 15.89
CA THR A 36 -1.60 7.62 14.98
C THR A 36 -1.33 6.26 15.63
N LEU A 37 -0.14 6.05 16.21
CA LEU A 37 0.19 4.81 16.93
C LEU A 37 -0.78 4.56 18.10
N THR A 38 -1.11 5.61 18.86
CA THR A 38 -2.07 5.50 19.96
C THR A 38 -3.47 5.16 19.46
N ALA A 39 -3.90 5.73 18.33
CA ALA A 39 -5.20 5.46 17.72
C ALA A 39 -5.29 4.02 17.20
N VAL A 40 -4.21 3.49 16.60
CA VAL A 40 -4.14 2.08 16.17
C VAL A 40 -4.28 1.14 17.38
N VAL A 41 -3.55 1.41 18.47
CA VAL A 41 -3.64 0.60 19.70
C VAL A 41 -5.02 0.69 20.34
N ARG A 42 -5.58 1.91 20.46
CA ARG A 42 -6.90 2.14 21.07
C ARG A 42 -8.06 1.54 20.30
N LYS A 43 -7.92 1.36 19.00
CA LYS A 43 -8.98 0.76 18.17
C LYS A 43 -9.08 -0.75 18.35
N GLU A 44 -8.13 -1.42 19.02
CA GLU A 44 -8.04 -2.89 19.25
C GLU A 44 -8.23 -3.79 18.03
N LYS A 45 -8.54 -3.24 16.86
CA LYS A 45 -8.46 -3.90 15.58
C LYS A 45 -6.99 -3.98 15.23
N LYS A 46 -6.38 -5.12 15.57
CA LYS A 46 -5.32 -5.68 14.71
C LYS A 46 -5.92 -5.84 13.33
N GLU A 47 -5.89 -4.77 12.54
CA GLU A 47 -5.98 -4.92 11.09
C GLU A 47 -4.71 -5.68 10.73
N MET A 48 -4.87 -6.99 10.49
CA MET A 48 -3.76 -7.82 10.03
C MET A 48 -3.46 -7.36 8.61
N PHE A 49 -2.40 -6.58 8.48
CA PHE A 49 -1.87 -6.18 7.20
C PHE A 49 -0.99 -7.31 6.66
N THR A 50 -1.17 -7.65 5.39
CA THR A 50 -0.33 -8.61 4.67
C THR A 50 1.06 -8.02 4.47
N ALA A 51 2.02 -8.81 3.98
CA ALA A 51 3.38 -8.34 3.69
C ALA A 51 3.42 -7.17 2.68
N ASN A 52 2.34 -6.96 1.94
CA ASN A 52 2.17 -5.88 0.95
C ASN A 52 1.52 -4.62 1.55
N GLY A 53 1.22 -4.61 2.85
CA GLY A 53 0.56 -3.49 3.52
C GLY A 53 -0.94 -3.37 3.25
N LEU A 54 -1.54 -4.37 2.58
CA LEU A 54 -2.99 -4.46 2.36
C LEU A 54 -3.66 -5.15 3.55
N THR A 55 -4.93 -4.84 3.79
CA THR A 55 -5.76 -5.66 4.67
C THR A 55 -6.01 -7.03 4.03
N GLU A 56 -6.27 -8.07 4.84
CA GLU A 56 -6.61 -9.40 4.30
C GLU A 56 -7.78 -9.37 3.30
N ALA A 57 -8.77 -8.49 3.51
CA ALA A 57 -9.91 -8.34 2.62
C ALA A 57 -9.51 -7.75 1.25
N GLU A 58 -8.61 -6.77 1.24
CA GLU A 58 -8.09 -6.16 0.01
C GLU A 58 -7.20 -7.14 -0.76
N GLU A 59 -6.34 -7.89 -0.08
CA GLU A 59 -5.50 -8.93 -0.71
C GLU A 59 -6.38 -10.02 -1.35
N LEU A 60 -7.45 -10.45 -0.66
CA LEU A 60 -8.37 -11.45 -1.19
C LEU A 60 -9.10 -10.96 -2.44
N GLU A 61 -9.47 -9.68 -2.48
CA GLU A 61 -10.13 -9.05 -3.63
C GLU A 61 -9.18 -8.90 -4.82
N VAL A 62 -7.91 -8.54 -4.57
CA VAL A 62 -6.87 -8.52 -5.62
C VAL A 62 -6.69 -9.92 -6.21
N LEU A 63 -6.52 -10.94 -5.36
CA LEU A 63 -6.39 -12.33 -5.82
C LEU A 63 -7.62 -12.82 -6.59
N ARG A 64 -8.82 -12.36 -6.22
CA ARG A 64 -10.06 -12.67 -6.96
C ARG A 64 -10.04 -12.04 -8.35
N ARG A 65 -9.71 -10.76 -8.45
CA ARG A 65 -9.59 -10.05 -9.74
C ARG A 65 -8.53 -10.68 -10.64
N GLU A 66 -7.37 -11.02 -10.10
CA GLU A 66 -6.31 -11.69 -10.86
C GLU A 66 -6.76 -13.05 -11.40
N LYS A 67 -7.48 -13.83 -10.59
CA LYS A 67 -8.07 -15.10 -11.04
C LYS A 67 -9.10 -14.92 -12.14
N GLU A 68 -9.94 -13.89 -12.06
CA GLU A 68 -10.93 -13.56 -13.09
C GLU A 68 -10.23 -13.16 -14.41
N VAL A 69 -9.23 -12.27 -14.35
CA VAL A 69 -8.41 -11.88 -15.50
C VAL A 69 -7.69 -13.07 -16.12
N LEU A 70 -7.11 -13.97 -15.30
CA LEU A 70 -6.47 -15.19 -15.79
C LEU A 70 -7.48 -16.17 -16.41
N ALA A 71 -8.69 -16.27 -15.87
CA ALA A 71 -9.75 -17.10 -16.43
C ALA A 71 -10.24 -16.56 -17.78
N GLU A 72 -10.38 -15.24 -17.91
CA GLU A 72 -10.69 -14.57 -19.18
C GLU A 72 -9.57 -14.73 -20.20
N ALA A 73 -8.31 -14.54 -19.78
CA ALA A 73 -7.14 -14.74 -20.63
C ALA A 73 -7.01 -16.18 -21.12
N LYS A 74 -7.42 -17.19 -20.34
CA LYS A 74 -7.45 -18.60 -20.77
C LYS A 74 -8.57 -18.92 -21.76
N LYS A 75 -9.71 -18.21 -21.68
CA LYS A 75 -10.83 -18.38 -22.62
C LYS A 75 -10.55 -17.69 -23.96
N CYS A 76 -9.82 -16.59 -23.93
CA CYS A 76 -9.36 -15.91 -25.14
C CYS A 76 -8.19 -16.71 -25.75
N LYS A 77 -8.42 -17.39 -26.89
CA LYS A 77 -7.31 -17.92 -27.71
C LYS A 77 -6.33 -16.76 -27.98
N PRO A 78 -5.06 -16.84 -27.56
CA PRO A 78 -4.12 -15.76 -27.81
C PRO A 78 -3.96 -15.63 -29.33
N LYS A 79 -4.45 -14.52 -29.88
CA LYS A 79 -4.03 -14.09 -31.21
C LYS A 79 -2.57 -13.70 -31.05
N GLY A 80 -1.66 -14.56 -31.47
CA GLY A 80 -0.22 -14.33 -31.35
C GLY A 80 0.14 -12.99 -31.99
N LYS A 81 0.43 -12.00 -31.16
CA LYS A 81 1.00 -10.71 -31.59
C LYS A 81 2.52 -10.86 -31.53
N THR A 82 3.21 -10.36 -32.55
CA THR A 82 4.68 -10.33 -32.54
C THR A 82 5.17 -9.29 -31.53
N GLY A 83 6.38 -9.48 -30.98
CA GLY A 83 6.99 -8.57 -29.98
C GLY A 83 6.86 -7.07 -30.31
N PRO A 84 7.08 -6.63 -31.57
CA PRO A 84 6.89 -5.23 -31.97
C PRO A 84 5.45 -4.70 -31.82
N GLN A 85 4.44 -5.54 -32.04
CA GLN A 85 3.02 -5.16 -31.93
C GLN A 85 2.56 -5.02 -30.47
N ILE A 86 3.21 -5.75 -29.56
CA ILE A 86 2.96 -5.63 -28.11
C ILE A 86 3.53 -4.32 -27.59
N LEU A 87 4.75 -3.97 -28.00
CA LEU A 87 5.41 -2.72 -27.63
C LEU A 87 4.62 -1.47 -28.07
N HIS A 88 4.08 -1.47 -29.30
CA HIS A 88 3.26 -0.36 -29.77
C HIS A 88 1.92 -0.26 -29.02
N ALA A 89 1.35 -1.36 -28.53
CA ALA A 89 0.10 -1.35 -27.79
C ALA A 89 0.24 -0.92 -26.32
N LEU A 90 1.45 -1.05 -25.74
CA LEU A 90 1.75 -0.67 -24.36
C LEU A 90 2.21 0.79 -24.22
N ASN A 91 2.71 1.37 -25.32
CA ASN A 91 3.18 2.77 -25.38
C ASN A 91 2.15 3.74 -26.00
N ALA A 92 0.95 3.26 -26.35
CA ALA A 92 -0.17 4.09 -26.85
C ALA A 92 -1.15 4.38 -25.72
#